data_AF-A0A9E2HEA9-F1
#
_entry.id   AF-A0A9E2HEA9-F1
#
_cell.length_a   1.000
_cell.length_b   1.000
_cell.length_c   1.000
_cell.angle_alpha   90.00
_cell.angle_beta   90.00
_cell.angle_gamma   90.00
#
_symmetry.space_group_name_H-M   'P 1'
#
loop_
_entity.id
_entity.type
_entity.pdbx_description
1 polymer ?
#
loop_
_entity_poly.entity_id
_entity_poly.type
_entity_poly.pdbx_seq_one_letter_code
_entity_poly.pdbx_strand_id
1 'polypeptide(L)'
;RILPLFWKLLDAGAVGLPLGQAIARWGNYFNQELYGRPTSLPWGIYIRPENRLLSVWEHERFHPLWLYESLWCLIIFIIIIKIIKVIPMGKGKIFAAYLGLYGLGRFFLEFLRIEPWTIQGVNVAQAISAGLIIAVVIWCLTLKKSNGKL
;
A
#
# COMPACT_ATOMS: atom_id res chain seq x y z
N ARG A 1 0.15 -12.97 -28.99
CA ARG A 1 1.52 -12.99 -28.39
C ARG A 1 1.79 -11.86 -27.38
N ILE A 2 1.00 -10.77 -27.34
CA ILE A 2 1.24 -9.62 -26.46
C ILE A 2 0.79 -9.86 -25.00
N LEU A 3 -0.34 -10.55 -24.80
CA LEU A 3 -0.92 -10.82 -23.47
C LEU A 3 0.03 -11.58 -22.50
N PRO A 4 0.79 -12.61 -22.94
CA PRO A 4 1.77 -13.26 -22.08
C PRO A 4 2.97 -12.39 -21.69
N LEU A 5 3.36 -11.43 -22.53
CA LEU A 5 4.44 -10.50 -22.21
C LEU A 5 3.98 -9.47 -21.17
N PHE A 6 2.75 -8.96 -21.33
CA PHE A 6 2.14 -8.02 -20.39
C PHE A 6 2.13 -8.55 -18.95
N TRP A 7 1.66 -9.78 -18.73
CA TRP A 7 1.63 -10.38 -17.38
C TRP A 7 3.02 -10.62 -16.79
N LYS A 8 4.01 -10.96 -17.63
CA LYS A 8 5.40 -11.10 -17.18
C LYS A 8 5.97 -9.76 -16.73
N LEU A 9 5.69 -8.68 -17.45
CA LEU A 9 6.14 -7.34 -17.08
C LEU A 9 5.50 -6.89 -15.76
N LEU A 10 4.21 -7.12 -15.57
CA LEU A 10 3.52 -6.80 -14.32
C LEU A 10 4.06 -7.60 -13.13
N ASP A 11 4.24 -8.92 -13.30
CA ASP A 11 4.81 -9.77 -12.25
C ASP A 11 6.25 -9.36 -11.91
N ALA A 12 7.06 -8.99 -12.91
CA ALA A 12 8.43 -8.49 -12.69
C ALA A 12 8.44 -7.15 -11.95
N GLY A 13 7.57 -6.21 -12.35
CA GLY A 13 7.42 -4.92 -11.69
C GLY A 13 7.03 -5.05 -10.22
N ALA A 14 6.11 -5.97 -9.90
CA ALA A 14 5.66 -6.24 -8.54
C ALA A 14 6.77 -6.69 -7.58
N VAL A 15 7.91 -7.17 -8.09
CA VAL A 15 9.06 -7.56 -7.25
C VAL A 15 9.80 -6.34 -6.71
N GLY A 16 10.18 -5.40 -7.58
CA GLY A 16 11.01 -4.25 -7.19
C GLY A 16 10.22 -3.04 -6.69
N LEU A 17 8.99 -2.88 -7.17
CA LEU A 17 8.15 -1.72 -6.89
C LEU A 17 7.91 -1.47 -5.38
N PRO A 18 7.55 -2.46 -4.53
CA PRO A 18 7.34 -2.21 -3.10
C PRO A 18 8.62 -1.75 -2.39
N LEU A 19 9.81 -2.23 -2.80
CA LEU A 19 11.08 -1.77 -2.24
C LEU A 19 11.34 -0.30 -2.62
N GLY A 20 11.12 0.05 -3.90
CA GLY A 20 11.24 1.43 -4.36
C GLY A 20 10.30 2.37 -3.61
N GLN A 21 9.05 1.96 -3.38
CA GLN A 21 8.09 2.72 -2.58
C GLN A 21 8.55 2.88 -1.12
N ALA A 22 9.05 1.81 -0.49
CA ALA A 22 9.53 1.85 0.89
C ALA A 22 10.64 2.90 1.07
N ILE A 23 11.58 2.95 0.12
CA ILE A 23 12.67 3.94 0.12
C ILE A 23 12.13 5.34 -0.18
N ALA A 24 11.27 5.49 -1.18
CA ALA A 24 10.73 6.79 -1.57
C ALA A 24 10.00 7.53 -0.43
N ARG A 25 9.36 6.79 0.49
CA ARG A 25 8.70 7.38 1.67
C ARG A 25 9.62 8.16 2.60
N TRP A 26 10.91 7.89 2.60
CA TRP A 26 11.86 8.66 3.38
C TRP A 26 12.00 10.10 2.88
N GLY A 27 11.73 10.37 1.59
CA GLY A 27 11.63 11.74 1.08
C GLY A 27 10.58 12.55 1.85
N ASN A 28 9.46 11.92 2.24
CA ASN A 28 8.40 12.59 3.00
C ASN A 28 8.84 12.97 4.42
N TYR A 29 9.72 12.18 5.04
CA TYR A 29 10.30 12.53 6.33
C TYR A 29 11.14 13.80 6.24
N PHE A 30 12.06 13.87 5.26
CA PHE A 30 12.93 15.03 5.07
C PHE A 30 12.13 16.29 4.69
N ASN A 31 11.12 16.13 3.85
CA ASN A 31 10.22 17.22 3.44
C ASN A 31 9.20 17.61 4.53
N GLN A 32 9.07 16.83 5.61
CA GLN A 32 8.01 16.97 6.62
C GLN A 32 6.60 17.02 6.03
N GLU A 33 6.31 16.13 5.09
CA GLU A 33 5.01 16.01 4.42
C GLU A 33 4.42 14.61 4.65
N LEU A 34 3.15 14.40 4.28
CA LEU A 34 2.45 13.10 4.38
C LEU A 34 2.55 12.44 5.78
N TYR A 35 2.45 13.25 6.83
CA TYR A 35 2.25 12.76 8.20
C TYR A 35 0.77 12.47 8.47
N GLY A 36 0.52 11.66 9.50
CA GLY A 36 -0.82 11.26 9.90
C GLY A 36 -1.44 12.20 10.91
N ARG A 37 -2.56 11.78 11.50
CA ARG A 37 -3.29 12.54 12.53
C ARG A 37 -2.40 12.91 13.74
N PRO A 38 -2.76 13.96 14.49
CA PRO A 38 -2.11 14.28 15.75
C PRO A 38 -2.05 13.08 16.70
N THR A 39 -0.97 12.98 17.47
CA THR A 39 -0.77 11.85 18.39
C THR A 39 0.03 12.23 19.62
N SER A 40 -0.29 11.62 20.75
CA SER A 40 0.48 11.71 22.00
C SER A 40 1.41 10.51 22.21
N LEU A 41 1.46 9.56 21.26
CA LEU A 41 2.30 8.37 21.36
C LEU A 41 3.79 8.73 21.36
N PRO A 42 4.64 7.95 22.07
CA PRO A 42 6.04 8.32 22.29
C PRO A 42 6.87 8.37 20.99
N TRP A 43 6.46 7.66 19.95
CA TRP A 43 7.08 7.66 18.62
C TRP A 43 6.44 8.68 17.63
N GLY A 44 5.54 9.54 18.10
CA GLY A 44 5.01 10.64 17.28
C GLY A 44 6.14 11.58 16.85
N ILE A 45 6.13 12.02 15.60
CA ILE A 45 7.18 12.89 15.06
C ILE A 45 6.76 14.36 15.17
N TYR A 46 7.74 15.21 15.44
CA TYR A 46 7.54 16.66 15.41
C TYR A 46 7.51 17.16 13.96
N ILE A 47 6.53 17.99 13.65
CA ILE A 47 6.43 18.71 12.37
C ILE A 47 6.61 20.20 12.64
N ARG A 48 7.49 20.86 11.88
CA ARG A 48 7.73 22.31 12.04
C ARG A 48 6.46 23.10 11.69
N PRO A 49 6.16 24.21 12.39
CA PRO A 49 4.93 24.97 12.20
C PRO A 49 4.62 25.31 10.73
N GLU A 50 5.63 25.67 9.95
CA GLU A 50 5.50 26.02 8.54
C GLU A 50 5.10 24.85 7.61
N ASN A 51 5.27 23.60 8.07
CA ASN A 51 4.89 22.40 7.31
C ASN A 51 3.59 21.76 7.83
N ARG A 52 2.91 22.39 8.80
CA ARG A 52 1.66 21.89 9.38
C ARG A 52 0.47 22.26 8.49
N LEU A 53 -0.47 21.32 8.34
CA LEU A 53 -1.77 21.61 7.74
C LEU A 53 -2.54 22.56 8.66
N LEU A 54 -3.26 23.52 8.05
CA LEU A 54 -4.06 24.50 8.78
C LEU A 54 -5.14 23.86 9.66
N SER A 55 -5.64 22.68 9.30
CA SER A 55 -6.67 21.94 10.05
C SER A 55 -6.17 21.35 11.37
N VAL A 56 -4.85 21.29 11.59
CA VAL A 56 -4.22 20.66 12.78
C VAL A 56 -2.98 21.43 13.25
N TRP A 57 -2.91 22.74 12.96
CA TRP A 57 -1.72 23.58 13.15
C TRP A 57 -1.28 23.68 14.62
N GLU A 58 -2.23 23.59 15.54
CA GLU A 58 -2.07 23.66 16.99
C GLU A 58 -1.35 22.42 17.57
N HIS A 59 -1.29 21.33 16.81
CA HIS A 59 -0.63 20.10 17.23
C HIS A 59 0.84 20.10 16.78
N GLU A 60 1.72 19.59 17.64
CA GLU A 60 3.15 19.51 17.33
C GLU A 60 3.60 18.12 16.88
N ARG A 61 2.93 17.08 17.38
CA ARG A 61 3.31 15.67 17.17
C ARG A 61 2.26 14.90 16.41
N PHE A 62 2.72 14.14 15.42
CA PHE A 62 1.87 13.44 14.46
C PHE A 62 2.31 11.98 14.30
N HIS A 63 1.37 11.13 13.90
CA HIS A 63 1.72 9.77 13.49
C HIS A 63 2.70 9.83 12.30
N PRO A 64 3.86 9.13 12.34
CA PRO A 64 4.76 9.04 11.19
C PRO A 64 4.18 8.13 10.10
N LEU A 65 3.15 8.62 9.40
CA LEU A 65 2.42 7.84 8.40
C LEU A 65 3.32 7.38 7.25
N TRP A 66 4.28 8.22 6.82
CA TRP A 66 5.33 7.83 5.86
C TRP A 66 6.11 6.60 6.33
N LEU A 67 6.41 6.46 7.62
CA LEU A 67 7.15 5.33 8.18
C LEU A 67 6.28 4.08 8.19
N TYR A 68 5.01 4.21 8.57
CA TYR A 68 4.07 3.09 8.53
C TYR A 68 3.91 2.57 7.10
N GLU A 69 3.77 3.47 6.12
CA GLU A 69 3.73 3.11 4.70
C GLU A 69 5.06 2.48 4.23
N SER A 70 6.21 3.00 4.65
CA SER A 70 7.53 2.46 4.32
C SER A 70 7.71 1.03 4.83
N LEU A 71 7.39 0.80 6.12
CA LEU A 71 7.46 -0.51 6.76
C LEU A 71 6.49 -1.50 6.12
N TRP A 72 5.27 -1.05 5.81
CA TRP A 72 4.31 -1.90 5.11
C TRP A 72 4.81 -2.30 3.73
N CYS A 73 5.36 -1.37 2.96
CA CYS A 73 5.96 -1.67 1.65
C CYS A 73 7.14 -2.64 1.77
N LEU A 74 7.96 -2.54 2.83
CA LEU A 74 9.04 -3.49 3.10
C LEU A 74 8.50 -4.90 3.43
N ILE A 75 7.42 -4.99 4.21
CA ILE A 75 6.72 -6.26 4.49
C ILE A 75 6.21 -6.86 3.18
N ILE A 76 5.57 -6.06 2.31
CA ILE A 76 5.12 -6.52 0.99
C ILE A 76 6.30 -7.06 0.19
N PHE A 77 7.42 -6.32 0.11
CA PHE A 77 8.62 -6.75 -0.61
C PHE A 77 9.10 -8.13 -0.12
N ILE A 78 9.24 -8.30 1.20
CA ILE A 78 9.66 -9.58 1.80
C ILE A 78 8.68 -10.71 1.45
N ILE A 79 7.37 -10.44 1.51
CA ILE A 79 6.34 -11.42 1.15
C ILE A 79 6.45 -11.80 -0.33
N ILE A 80 6.59 -10.82 -1.23
CA ILE A 80 6.72 -11.08 -2.67
C ILE A 80 7.97 -11.90 -2.98
N ILE A 81 9.12 -11.59 -2.37
CA ILE A 81 10.36 -12.37 -2.53
C ILE A 81 10.19 -13.82 -2.06
N LYS A 82 9.38 -14.07 -1.03
CA LYS A 82 9.06 -15.44 -0.60
C LYS A 82 8.11 -16.12 -1.60
N ILE A 83 7.10 -15.42 -2.10
CA ILE A 83 6.10 -15.96 -3.03
C ILE A 83 6.73 -16.36 -4.37
N ILE A 84 7.65 -15.57 -4.92
CA ILE A 84 8.26 -15.86 -6.23
C ILE A 84 9.10 -17.14 -6.24
N LYS A 85 9.52 -17.64 -5.07
CA LYS A 85 10.24 -18.92 -4.94
C LYS A 85 9.32 -20.13 -5.14
N VAL A 86 8.00 -19.96 -4.97
CA VAL A 86 7.02 -21.05 -5.00
C VAL A 86 5.95 -20.86 -6.09
N ILE A 87 5.69 -19.62 -6.52
CA ILE A 87 4.72 -19.31 -7.58
C ILE A 87 5.46 -18.88 -8.85
N PRO A 88 5.23 -19.55 -10.00
CA PRO A 88 5.85 -19.14 -11.26
C PRO A 88 5.30 -17.80 -11.75
N MET A 89 6.21 -16.95 -12.23
CA MET A 89 5.88 -15.67 -12.86
C MET A 89 5.24 -15.84 -14.24
N GLY A 90 4.57 -14.79 -14.72
CA GLY A 90 4.04 -14.66 -16.08
C GLY A 90 2.55 -14.96 -16.22
N LYS A 91 1.84 -15.12 -15.10
CA LYS A 91 0.39 -15.29 -15.06
C LYS A 91 -0.33 -14.18 -14.26
N GLY A 92 0.38 -13.12 -13.87
CA GLY A 92 -0.18 -11.99 -13.13
C GLY A 92 -0.43 -12.28 -11.64
N LYS A 93 0.00 -13.46 -11.15
CA LYS A 93 -0.25 -13.89 -9.77
C LYS A 93 0.54 -13.09 -8.76
N ILE A 94 1.78 -12.73 -9.10
CA ILE A 94 2.67 -11.96 -8.23
C ILE A 94 2.15 -10.52 -8.16
N PHE A 95 1.75 -9.97 -9.32
CA PHE A 95 1.13 -8.65 -9.39
C PHE A 95 -0.21 -8.59 -8.62
N ALA A 96 -1.06 -9.60 -8.76
CA ALA A 96 -2.32 -9.67 -8.00
C ALA A 96 -2.08 -9.74 -6.48
N ALA A 97 -1.10 -10.52 -6.04
CA ALA A 97 -0.70 -10.57 -4.63
C ALA A 97 -0.22 -9.19 -4.14
N TYR A 98 0.62 -8.51 -4.93
CA TYR A 98 1.06 -7.15 -4.64
C TYR A 98 -0.13 -6.18 -4.51
N LEU A 99 -1.08 -6.19 -5.45
CA LEU A 99 -2.26 -5.31 -5.40
C LEU A 99 -3.11 -5.56 -4.14
N GLY A 100 -3.34 -6.82 -3.79
CA GLY A 100 -4.12 -7.17 -2.59
C GLY A 100 -3.42 -6.71 -1.31
N LEU A 101 -2.11 -6.97 -1.17
CA LEU A 101 -1.34 -6.57 0.00
C LEU A 101 -1.18 -5.05 0.12
N TYR A 102 -0.97 -4.36 -1.01
CA TYR A 102 -0.90 -2.90 -1.05
C TYR A 102 -2.25 -2.28 -0.69
N GLY A 103 -3.34 -2.79 -1.28
CA GLY A 103 -4.71 -2.39 -0.93
C GLY A 103 -5.00 -2.58 0.55
N LEU A 104 -4.58 -3.70 1.14
CA LEU A 104 -4.77 -3.97 2.57
C LEU A 104 -4.11 -2.89 3.44
N GLY A 105 -2.84 -2.60 3.20
CA GLY A 105 -2.14 -1.54 3.95
C GLY A 105 -2.77 -0.18 3.71
N ARG A 106 -3.07 0.15 2.45
CA ARG A 106 -3.67 1.43 2.09
C ARG A 106 -5.02 1.65 2.76
N PHE A 107 -5.84 0.61 2.87
CA PHE A 107 -7.13 0.67 3.54
C PHE A 107 -7.00 1.09 5.01
N PHE A 108 -6.10 0.45 5.75
CA PHE A 108 -5.90 0.72 7.18
C PHE A 108 -5.16 2.02 7.44
N LEU A 109 -4.13 2.32 6.66
CA LEU A 109 -3.33 3.53 6.85
C LEU A 109 -4.12 4.80 6.51
N GLU A 110 -5.13 4.72 5.64
CA GLU A 110 -5.96 5.87 5.31
C GLU A 110 -6.80 6.38 6.49
N PHE A 111 -7.09 5.55 7.50
CA PHE A 111 -7.75 6.02 8.74
C PHE A 111 -6.88 7.02 9.52
N LEU A 112 -5.57 6.97 9.33
CA LEU A 112 -4.62 7.87 9.96
C LEU A 112 -4.37 9.14 9.15
N ARG A 113 -4.99 9.32 7.98
CA ARG A 113 -4.89 10.58 7.23
C ARG A 113 -5.70 11.69 7.92
N ILE A 114 -5.17 12.91 7.84
CA ILE A 114 -5.81 14.13 8.35
C ILE A 114 -6.94 14.55 7.40
N GLU A 115 -6.66 14.62 6.10
CA GLU A 115 -7.60 15.05 5.06
C GLU A 115 -7.67 14.00 3.94
N PRO A 116 -8.35 12.87 4.16
CA PRO A 116 -8.54 11.88 3.10
C PRO A 116 -9.44 12.46 2.00
N TRP A 117 -9.16 12.07 0.75
CA TRP A 117 -10.03 12.46 -0.37
C TRP A 117 -11.32 11.64 -0.34
N THR A 118 -12.46 12.35 -0.24
CA THR A 118 -13.79 11.74 -0.15
C THR A 118 -14.72 12.21 -1.26
N ILE A 119 -15.56 11.31 -1.77
CA ILE A 119 -16.67 11.64 -2.67
C ILE A 119 -17.97 11.24 -1.95
N GLN A 120 -18.86 12.20 -1.72
CA GLN A 120 -20.13 11.98 -1.00
C GLN A 120 -19.93 11.32 0.38
N GLY A 121 -18.87 11.70 1.09
CA GLY A 121 -18.51 11.12 2.40
C GLY A 121 -17.79 9.77 2.34
N VAL A 122 -17.66 9.16 1.16
CA VAL A 122 -16.93 7.90 0.98
C VAL A 122 -15.46 8.18 0.72
N ASN A 123 -14.58 7.62 1.55
CA ASN A 123 -13.15 7.68 1.34
C ASN A 123 -12.75 6.84 0.10
N VAL A 124 -12.28 7.52 -0.94
CA VAL A 124 -12.05 6.90 -2.25
C VAL A 124 -10.89 5.90 -2.20
N ALA A 125 -9.83 6.21 -1.45
CA ALA A 125 -8.69 5.31 -1.31
C ALA A 125 -9.10 4.02 -0.59
N GLN A 126 -9.95 4.10 0.41
CA GLN A 126 -10.50 2.93 1.10
C GLN A 126 -11.44 2.13 0.20
N ALA A 127 -12.32 2.79 -0.56
CA ALA A 127 -13.23 2.13 -1.49
C ALA A 127 -12.49 1.36 -2.59
N ILE A 128 -11.49 2.00 -3.23
CA ILE A 128 -10.63 1.34 -4.24
C ILE A 128 -9.87 0.17 -3.61
N SER A 129 -9.30 0.37 -2.42
CA SER A 129 -8.55 -0.68 -1.73
C SER A 129 -9.43 -1.89 -1.41
N ALA A 130 -10.65 -1.67 -0.90
CA ALA A 130 -11.61 -2.73 -0.65
C ALA A 130 -11.98 -3.48 -1.94
N GLY A 131 -12.26 -2.76 -3.03
CA GLY A 131 -12.54 -3.35 -4.34
C GLY A 131 -11.39 -4.22 -4.86
N LEU A 132 -10.14 -3.75 -4.74
CA LEU A 132 -8.96 -4.52 -5.12
C LEU A 132 -8.79 -5.79 -4.29
N ILE A 133 -8.97 -5.71 -2.97
CA ILE A 133 -8.90 -6.87 -2.07
C ILE A 133 -9.96 -7.90 -2.47
N ILE A 134 -11.21 -7.48 -2.67
CA ILE A 134 -12.31 -8.35 -3.07
C ILE A 134 -12.01 -9.02 -4.42
N ALA A 135 -11.53 -8.25 -5.41
CA ALA A 135 -11.19 -8.76 -6.73
C ALA A 135 -10.08 -9.84 -6.66
N VAL A 136 -9.04 -9.60 -5.86
CA VAL A 136 -7.95 -10.57 -5.64
C VAL A 136 -8.47 -11.83 -4.94
N VAL A 137 -9.32 -11.70 -3.92
CA VAL A 137 -9.91 -12.86 -3.22
C VAL A 137 -10.76 -13.69 -4.18
N ILE A 138 -11.66 -13.07 -4.95
CA ILE A 138 -12.50 -13.76 -5.94
C ILE A 138 -11.63 -14.49 -6.97
N TRP A 139 -10.57 -13.83 -7.46
CA TRP A 139 -9.63 -14.46 -8.38
C TRP A 139 -8.95 -15.69 -7.74
N CYS A 140 -8.45 -15.58 -6.51
CA CYS A 140 -7.86 -16.72 -5.80
C CYS A 140 -8.84 -17.90 -5.66
N LEU A 141 -10.11 -17.63 -5.37
CA LEU A 141 -11.15 -18.66 -5.24
C LEU A 141 -11.47 -19.35 -6.59
N THR A 142 -11.53 -18.59 -7.68
CA THR A 142 -11.78 -19.17 -9.02
C THR A 142 -10.62 -20.06 -9.50
N LEU A 143 -9.37 -19.70 -9.19
CA LEU A 143 -8.20 -20.53 -9.48
C LEU A 143 -8.23 -21.86 -8.72
N LYS A 144 -8.61 -21.85 -7.44
CA LYS A 144 -8.72 -23.08 -6.64
C LYS A 144 -9.78 -24.03 -7.21
N LYS A 145 -10.91 -23.48 -7.67
CA LYS A 145 -11.98 -24.26 -8.30
C LYS A 145 -11.58 -24.87 -9.64
N SER A 146 -10.71 -24.21 -10.40
CA SER A 146 -10.16 -24.75 -11.65
C SER A 146 -9.16 -25.88 -11.44
N ASN A 147 -8.36 -25.82 -10.37
CA ASN A 147 -7.36 -26.84 -10.04
C ASN A 147 -7.96 -28.08 -9.36
N GLY A 148 -9.15 -27.98 -8.76
CA GLY A 148 -9.88 -29.11 -8.15
C GLY A 148 -10.81 -29.88 -9.09
N LYS A 149 -10.73 -29.64 -10.40
CA LYS A 149 -11.49 -30.33 -11.45
C LYS A 149 -10.59 -31.23 -12.34
N LEU A 150 -9.40 -31.57 -11.88
CA LEU A 150 -8.47 -32.51 -12.50
C LEU A 150 -8.31 -33.75 -11.61
#